data_AF-A0A0D9QLG5-F1
#
_entry.id   AF-A0A0D9QLG5-F1
#
_cell.length_a   1.000
_cell.length_b   1.000
_cell.length_c   1.000
_cell.angle_alpha   90.00
_cell.angle_beta   90.00
_cell.angle_gamma   90.00
#
_symmetry.space_group_name_H-M   'P 1'
#
loop_
_entity.id
_entity.type
_entity.pdbx_description
1 polymer ?
#
loop_
_entity_poly.entity_id
_entity_poly.type
_entity_poly.pdbx_seq_one_letter_code
_entity_poly.pdbx_strand_id
1 'polypeptide(L)'
;MDIYLVTGNKHKRLEFQRHMNGELEVHFADVDLIEIQSNDIVKINEHKVKCAHEILSKDTSGESQARKKLVITDDTGLYMECLGSFPGPYIKWMHKSVGSQGIVDVATKFQNNKCYAICVYSVYDGKEVYSFEGVTQGTITGPRGSTDFGWDNIFSPEGCSKTFSEMSFEDKQESSPRFKAFLQLKARDVMFLTEDQDPEELKKEANEKARRRRQSFEDKQESSPRFKAFLQLKGTITGPRGSTDFGWDNIFSPEGCSKTFSEMSFEDKQESSPRFKAFLQLKARDVMFLTEDQDPEELKKEANEKWATGEAEEANALWRQALKECIKYSMRGFPTKKNTDMQLTLRLNLSLYHFKKKEFHECINQCDIILEGVADLDGLLNRYEVEVTQSEVTPMNGMAAPATLPAHTEETDASTREKKEQDTCVLRRDTLVKLFLRRAYSYLMLQEFEKCRENLQLVKRIDQGNAELMNLERKEQVERVDYAKRQKQLYRRMCNASGVLPESKGKG
;
A
#
# COMPACT_ATOMS: atom_id res chain seq x y z
N MET A 1 2.68 -36.56 12.55
CA MET A 1 2.43 -35.19 12.07
C MET A 1 2.87 -34.26 13.17
N ASP A 2 3.73 -33.30 12.87
CA ASP A 2 4.32 -32.46 13.93
C ASP A 2 3.53 -31.14 14.00
N ILE A 3 3.00 -30.82 15.18
CA ILE A 3 2.24 -29.58 15.42
C ILE A 3 3.16 -28.57 16.09
N TYR A 4 3.28 -27.38 15.52
CA TYR A 4 4.11 -26.30 16.06
C TYR A 4 3.26 -25.10 16.44
N LEU A 5 3.34 -24.64 17.69
CA LEU A 5 2.93 -23.29 18.05
C LEU A 5 4.14 -22.35 17.94
N VAL A 6 4.04 -21.36 17.06
CA VAL A 6 5.12 -20.39 16.81
C VAL A 6 4.84 -19.10 17.54
N THR A 7 5.58 -18.87 18.63
CA THR A 7 5.45 -17.67 19.47
C THR A 7 6.68 -17.47 20.36
N GLY A 8 7.19 -16.24 20.40
CA GLY A 8 8.22 -15.83 21.37
C GLY A 8 7.64 -15.39 22.73
N ASN A 9 6.32 -15.34 22.87
CA ASN A 9 5.68 -14.87 24.10
C ASN A 9 5.42 -16.04 25.06
N LYS A 10 6.16 -16.05 26.19
CA LYS A 10 6.06 -17.08 27.22
C LYS A 10 4.65 -17.21 27.83
N HIS A 11 3.92 -16.11 28.01
CA HIS A 11 2.57 -16.15 28.57
C HIS A 11 1.56 -16.75 27.59
N LYS A 12 1.64 -16.40 26.29
CA LYS A 12 0.82 -17.01 25.25
C LYS A 12 1.04 -18.52 25.18
N ARG A 13 2.31 -18.96 25.26
CA ARG A 13 2.67 -20.38 25.36
C ARG A 13 2.02 -21.05 26.57
N LEU A 14 2.15 -20.46 27.76
CA LEU A 14 1.59 -21.03 28.99
C LEU A 14 0.06 -21.13 28.94
N GLU A 15 -0.63 -20.09 28.47
CA GLU A 15 -2.08 -20.12 28.30
C GLU A 15 -2.51 -21.23 27.32
N PHE A 16 -1.85 -21.33 26.15
CA PHE A 16 -2.16 -22.38 25.17
C PHE A 16 -1.92 -23.79 25.75
N GLN A 17 -0.81 -24.01 26.46
CA GLN A 17 -0.53 -25.30 27.11
C GLN A 17 -1.59 -25.67 28.15
N ARG A 18 -2.04 -24.69 28.97
CA ARG A 18 -3.10 -24.93 29.96
C ARG A 18 -4.45 -25.20 29.29
N HIS A 19 -4.76 -24.53 28.17
CA HIS A 19 -5.99 -24.77 27.40
C HIS A 19 -5.99 -26.15 26.72
N MET A 20 -4.86 -26.59 26.16
CA MET A 20 -4.70 -27.93 25.58
C MET A 20 -4.76 -29.04 26.62
N ASN A 21 -4.42 -28.77 27.88
CA ASN A 21 -4.48 -29.73 28.99
C ASN A 21 -3.84 -31.11 28.69
N GLY A 22 -2.79 -31.13 27.85
CA GLY A 22 -2.09 -32.35 27.44
C GLY A 22 -2.82 -33.23 26.41
N GLU A 23 -3.91 -32.77 25.81
CA GLU A 23 -4.68 -33.53 24.80
C GLU A 23 -3.91 -33.74 23.48
N LEU A 24 -3.00 -32.82 23.16
CA LEU A 24 -2.18 -32.85 21.94
C LEU A 24 -0.72 -32.50 22.26
N GLU A 25 0.21 -33.23 21.65
CA GLU A 25 1.63 -32.88 21.68
C GLU A 25 1.90 -31.72 20.71
N VAL A 26 2.26 -30.56 21.25
CA VAL A 26 2.56 -29.35 20.47
C VAL A 26 3.99 -28.90 20.77
N HIS A 27 4.80 -28.81 19.71
CA HIS A 27 6.14 -28.26 19.75
C HIS A 27 6.08 -26.73 19.78
N PHE A 28 7.02 -26.11 20.50
CA PHE A 28 7.12 -24.65 20.55
C PHE A 28 8.33 -24.19 19.77
N ALA A 29 8.12 -23.24 18.86
CA ALA A 29 9.20 -22.61 18.12
C ALA A 29 9.17 -21.10 18.36
N ASP A 30 10.32 -20.55 18.73
CA ASP A 30 10.55 -19.11 18.81
C ASP A 30 11.25 -18.70 17.51
N VAL A 31 10.48 -18.17 16.58
CA VAL A 31 10.93 -17.77 15.24
C VAL A 31 10.65 -16.29 15.08
N ASP A 32 11.65 -15.55 14.62
CA ASP A 32 11.46 -14.14 14.26
C ASP A 32 10.63 -14.05 12.96
N LEU A 33 9.46 -13.42 13.04
CA LEU A 33 8.50 -13.36 11.95
C LEU A 33 8.14 -11.92 11.65
N ILE A 34 8.01 -11.62 10.35
CA ILE A 34 7.51 -10.33 9.89
C ILE A 34 6.00 -10.26 10.13
N GLU A 35 5.57 -9.32 10.96
CA GLU A 35 4.16 -8.93 11.12
C GLU A 35 3.86 -7.77 10.16
N ILE A 36 3.05 -8.03 9.13
CA ILE A 36 2.61 -7.01 8.17
C ILE A 36 1.69 -5.98 8.84
N GLN A 37 1.58 -4.79 8.24
CA GLN A 37 0.62 -3.78 8.70
C GLN A 37 -0.73 -3.99 8.01
N SER A 38 -1.78 -4.13 8.81
CA SER A 38 -3.18 -4.24 8.37
C SER A 38 -4.09 -3.91 9.56
N ASN A 39 -5.28 -3.37 9.33
CA ASN A 39 -6.30 -3.26 10.39
C ASN A 39 -7.04 -4.59 10.63
N ASP A 40 -6.95 -5.49 9.67
CA ASP A 40 -7.49 -6.84 9.71
C ASP A 40 -6.44 -7.77 10.34
N ILE A 41 -6.70 -8.19 11.58
CA ILE A 41 -5.82 -9.04 12.38
C ILE A 41 -5.73 -10.48 11.84
N VAL A 42 -6.76 -10.94 11.12
CA VAL A 42 -6.76 -12.25 10.46
C VAL A 42 -5.71 -12.24 9.35
N LYS A 43 -5.71 -11.22 8.48
CA LYS A 43 -4.69 -11.09 7.43
C LYS A 43 -3.26 -11.05 7.97
N ILE A 44 -3.05 -10.42 9.13
CA ILE A 44 -1.74 -10.42 9.79
C ILE A 44 -1.36 -11.84 10.21
N ASN A 45 -2.26 -12.54 10.89
CA ASN A 45 -1.97 -13.88 11.40
C ASN A 45 -1.84 -14.93 10.29
N GLU A 46 -2.61 -14.82 9.22
CA GLU A 46 -2.50 -15.68 8.04
C GLU A 46 -1.18 -15.50 7.29
N HIS A 47 -0.69 -14.26 7.18
CA HIS A 47 0.64 -14.01 6.65
C HIS A 47 1.72 -14.60 7.57
N LYS A 48 1.58 -14.36 8.88
CA LYS A 48 2.51 -14.85 9.92
C LYS A 48 2.63 -16.37 9.92
N VAL A 49 1.52 -17.10 9.87
CA VAL A 49 1.52 -18.58 9.88
C VAL A 49 2.17 -19.17 8.62
N LYS A 50 1.95 -18.55 7.45
CA LYS A 50 2.58 -18.99 6.19
C LYS A 50 4.10 -18.80 6.24
N CYS A 51 4.56 -17.62 6.66
CA CYS A 51 5.99 -17.36 6.84
C CYS A 51 6.63 -18.32 7.84
N ALA A 52 5.95 -18.60 8.96
CA ALA A 52 6.42 -19.53 9.97
C ALA A 52 6.59 -20.95 9.41
N HIS A 53 5.61 -21.43 8.63
CA HIS A 53 5.68 -22.73 7.97
C HIS A 53 6.82 -22.81 6.95
N GLU A 54 7.04 -21.78 6.15
CA GLU A 54 8.15 -21.76 5.19
C GLU A 54 9.52 -21.87 5.88
N ILE A 55 9.72 -21.15 6.98
CA ILE A 55 10.97 -21.19 7.77
C ILE A 55 11.16 -22.59 8.37
N LEU A 56 10.12 -23.13 9.02
CA LEU A 56 10.17 -24.45 9.63
C LEU A 56 10.35 -25.57 8.59
N SER A 57 9.87 -25.38 7.35
CA SER A 57 10.00 -26.39 6.29
C SER A 57 11.42 -26.45 5.70
N LYS A 58 12.09 -25.29 5.56
CA LYS A 58 13.45 -25.18 5.00
C LYS A 58 14.53 -25.84 5.87
N ASP A 59 14.31 -25.90 7.19
CA ASP A 59 15.27 -26.42 8.17
C ASP A 59 15.36 -27.98 8.19
N THR A 60 14.64 -28.66 7.29
CA THR A 60 14.50 -30.14 7.23
C THR A 60 15.25 -30.80 6.06
N SER A 61 16.24 -30.11 5.47
CA SER A 61 16.97 -30.54 4.26
C SER A 61 17.97 -31.69 4.46
N GLY A 62 18.02 -32.31 5.64
CA GLY A 62 18.87 -33.47 5.92
C GLY A 62 18.10 -34.59 6.61
N GLU A 63 17.79 -35.62 5.82
CA GLU A 63 17.45 -36.99 6.21
C GLU A 63 16.19 -37.23 7.09
N SER A 64 15.26 -37.97 6.46
CA SER A 64 14.03 -38.61 6.97
C SER A 64 12.76 -37.97 6.39
N GLN A 65 11.87 -38.82 5.86
CA GLN A 65 10.59 -38.47 5.21
C GLN A 65 9.98 -37.20 5.80
N ALA A 66 9.72 -36.20 4.94
CA ALA A 66 9.16 -34.92 5.33
C ALA A 66 7.82 -35.12 6.07
N ARG A 67 7.88 -35.21 7.40
CA ARG A 67 6.68 -35.25 8.23
C ARG A 67 5.89 -33.98 7.95
N LYS A 68 4.59 -34.14 7.67
CA LYS A 68 3.69 -32.99 7.50
C LYS A 68 3.74 -32.15 8.77
N LYS A 69 4.08 -30.86 8.64
CA LYS A 69 4.12 -29.89 9.74
C LYS A 69 2.85 -29.07 9.70
N LEU A 70 2.16 -28.99 10.84
CA LEU A 70 1.03 -28.09 11.03
C LEU A 70 1.49 -26.97 11.94
N VAL A 71 1.34 -25.74 11.45
CA VAL A 71 1.87 -24.56 12.13
C VAL A 71 0.72 -23.72 12.62
N ILE A 72 0.77 -23.34 13.89
CA ILE A 72 -0.21 -22.53 14.60
C ILE A 72 0.46 -21.23 15.01
N THR A 73 -0.20 -20.12 14.76
CA THR A 73 0.16 -18.79 15.29
C THR A 73 -1.03 -18.15 15.96
N ASP A 74 -0.77 -17.15 16.82
CA ASP A 74 -1.81 -16.35 17.46
C ASP A 74 -1.48 -14.86 17.44
N ASP A 75 -2.50 -14.03 17.26
CA ASP A 75 -2.42 -12.57 17.44
C ASP A 75 -3.65 -12.04 18.15
N THR A 76 -3.46 -10.98 18.93
CA THR A 76 -4.52 -10.41 19.76
C THR A 76 -4.48 -8.90 19.68
N GLY A 77 -5.65 -8.30 19.42
CA GLY A 77 -5.85 -6.86 19.33
C GLY A 77 -6.84 -6.36 20.37
N LEU A 78 -6.74 -5.06 20.69
CA LEU A 78 -7.70 -4.31 21.50
C LEU A 78 -8.23 -3.15 20.68
N TYR A 79 -9.55 -3.08 20.55
CA TYR A 79 -10.25 -2.19 19.63
C TYR A 79 -11.09 -1.22 20.46
N MET A 80 -10.74 0.07 20.44
CA MET A 80 -11.42 1.09 21.22
C MET A 80 -12.45 1.81 20.34
N GLU A 81 -13.71 1.83 20.76
CA GLU A 81 -14.80 2.43 19.98
C GLU A 81 -14.56 3.93 19.76
N CYS A 82 -14.04 4.62 20.79
CA CYS A 82 -13.71 6.04 20.74
C CYS A 82 -12.63 6.43 19.72
N LEU A 83 -11.86 5.47 19.22
CA LEU A 83 -10.82 5.67 18.22
C LEU A 83 -11.17 5.01 16.88
N GLY A 84 -12.45 4.72 16.64
CA GLY A 84 -12.87 4.03 15.41
C GLY A 84 -12.26 2.63 15.29
N SER A 85 -12.13 1.92 16.42
CA SER A 85 -11.54 0.58 16.55
C SER A 85 -10.00 0.51 16.48
N PHE A 86 -9.29 1.65 16.39
CA PHE A 86 -7.86 1.71 16.68
C PHE A 86 -7.61 1.48 18.21
N PRO A 87 -6.46 0.92 18.66
CA PRO A 87 -5.29 0.48 17.89
C PRO A 87 -5.42 -0.90 17.24
N GLY A 88 -6.42 -1.71 17.60
CA GLY A 88 -6.61 -3.06 17.08
C GLY A 88 -5.33 -3.91 17.22
N PRO A 89 -4.75 -4.42 16.12
CA PRO A 89 -3.53 -5.24 16.16
C PRO A 89 -2.29 -4.46 16.64
N TYR A 90 -2.32 -3.13 16.60
CA TYR A 90 -1.19 -2.28 17.01
C TYR A 90 -1.12 -2.01 18.52
N ILE A 91 -1.99 -2.64 19.32
CA ILE A 91 -2.09 -2.38 20.77
C ILE A 91 -0.75 -2.51 21.51
N LYS A 92 0.12 -3.44 21.10
CA LYS A 92 1.48 -3.59 21.66
C LYS A 92 2.28 -2.29 21.55
N TRP A 93 2.20 -1.62 20.41
CA TRP A 93 2.93 -0.37 20.16
C TRP A 93 2.29 0.80 20.89
N MET A 94 0.95 0.89 20.92
CA MET A 94 0.24 1.92 21.68
C MET A 94 0.55 1.79 23.18
N HIS A 95 0.43 0.59 23.74
CA HIS A 95 0.74 0.32 25.15
C HIS A 95 2.20 0.63 25.48
N LYS A 96 3.17 0.24 24.63
CA LYS A 96 4.58 0.60 24.81
C LYS A 96 4.81 2.12 24.80
N SER A 97 4.01 2.87 24.05
CA SER A 97 4.20 4.31 23.85
C SER A 97 3.60 5.14 24.97
N VAL A 98 2.36 4.82 25.39
CA VAL A 98 1.60 5.64 26.36
C VAL A 98 1.29 4.93 27.68
N GLY A 99 1.60 3.63 27.78
CA GLY A 99 1.29 2.81 28.95
C GLY A 99 -0.22 2.59 29.15
N SER A 100 -0.55 1.79 30.17
CA SER A 100 -1.94 1.53 30.56
C SER A 100 -2.69 2.83 30.91
N GLN A 101 -2.06 3.73 31.67
CA GLN A 101 -2.69 4.99 32.07
C GLN A 101 -2.97 5.90 30.87
N GLY A 102 -2.04 6.03 29.91
CA GLY A 102 -2.27 6.85 28.74
C GLY A 102 -3.42 6.35 27.84
N ILE A 103 -3.62 5.03 27.75
CA ILE A 103 -4.79 4.46 27.06
C ILE A 103 -6.10 4.84 27.78
N VAL A 104 -6.11 4.79 29.11
CA VAL A 104 -7.26 5.19 29.93
C VAL A 104 -7.55 6.68 29.78
N ASP A 105 -6.51 7.52 29.75
CA ASP A 105 -6.65 8.98 29.57
C ASP A 105 -7.28 9.31 28.21
N VAL A 106 -6.89 8.58 27.15
CA VAL A 106 -7.52 8.69 25.82
C VAL A 106 -9.01 8.35 25.88
N ALA A 107 -9.38 7.19 26.41
CA ALA A 107 -10.78 6.79 26.53
C ALA A 107 -11.61 7.80 27.35
N THR A 108 -11.04 8.30 28.44
CA THR A 108 -11.64 9.30 29.32
C THR A 108 -11.84 10.63 28.59
N LYS A 109 -10.86 11.07 27.79
CA LYS A 109 -10.93 12.31 27.03
C LYS A 109 -12.05 12.30 25.99
N PHE A 110 -12.28 11.15 25.34
CA PHE A 110 -13.38 10.95 24.41
C PHE A 110 -14.72 10.60 25.09
N GLN A 111 -14.75 10.45 26.41
CA GLN A 111 -15.92 10.06 27.19
C GLN A 111 -16.61 8.79 26.67
N ASN A 112 -15.83 7.89 26.08
CA ASN A 112 -16.29 6.59 25.60
C ASN A 112 -15.21 5.55 25.86
N ASN A 113 -15.50 4.67 26.81
CA ASN A 113 -14.60 3.61 27.25
C ASN A 113 -15.00 2.23 26.71
N LYS A 114 -15.97 2.14 25.80
CA LYS A 114 -16.35 0.87 25.17
C LYS A 114 -15.22 0.37 24.29
N CYS A 115 -14.97 -0.93 24.38
CA CYS A 115 -13.94 -1.59 23.59
C CYS A 115 -14.26 -3.08 23.43
N TYR A 116 -13.53 -3.73 22.54
CA TYR A 116 -13.57 -5.18 22.44
C TYR A 116 -12.18 -5.71 22.13
N ALA A 117 -11.93 -6.95 22.55
CA ALA A 117 -10.70 -7.66 22.25
C ALA A 117 -10.98 -8.79 21.26
N ILE A 118 -10.10 -8.94 20.28
CA ILE A 118 -10.13 -10.05 19.31
C ILE A 118 -8.84 -10.83 19.45
N CYS A 119 -8.95 -12.15 19.55
CA CYS A 119 -7.83 -13.07 19.38
C CYS A 119 -8.09 -13.96 18.17
N VAL A 120 -7.06 -14.16 17.35
CA VAL A 120 -7.10 -15.06 16.20
C VAL A 120 -6.05 -16.15 16.39
N TYR A 121 -6.46 -17.40 16.20
CA TYR A 121 -5.54 -18.50 15.90
C TYR A 121 -5.60 -18.79 14.41
N SER A 122 -4.46 -18.83 13.73
CA SER A 122 -4.38 -19.35 12.37
C SER A 122 -3.55 -20.63 12.33
N VAL A 123 -4.02 -21.59 11.55
CA VAL A 123 -3.41 -22.90 11.34
C VAL A 123 -3.09 -23.06 9.86
N TYR A 124 -1.88 -23.50 9.53
CA TYR A 124 -1.47 -23.79 8.17
C TYR A 124 -0.88 -25.19 8.06
N ASP A 125 -1.40 -25.97 7.12
CA ASP A 125 -1.00 -27.36 6.88
C ASP A 125 -0.05 -27.52 5.67
N GLY A 126 0.41 -26.40 5.11
CA GLY A 126 1.21 -26.32 3.88
C GLY A 126 0.38 -26.17 2.61
N LYS A 127 -0.96 -26.21 2.68
CA LYS A 127 -1.87 -26.02 1.54
C LYS A 127 -2.90 -24.92 1.81
N GLU A 128 -3.61 -25.03 2.93
CA GLU A 128 -4.71 -24.12 3.28
C GLU A 128 -4.53 -23.55 4.68
N VAL A 129 -4.92 -22.28 4.84
CA VAL A 129 -4.96 -21.61 6.14
C VAL A 129 -6.37 -21.64 6.70
N TYR A 130 -6.48 -21.97 7.98
CA TYR A 130 -7.71 -21.93 8.75
C TYR A 130 -7.54 -20.94 9.90
N SER A 131 -8.43 -19.96 10.00
CA SER A 131 -8.38 -18.91 11.02
C SER A 131 -9.62 -19.01 11.92
N PHE A 132 -9.41 -18.84 13.23
CA PHE A 132 -10.43 -18.97 14.27
C PHE A 132 -10.40 -17.74 15.16
N GLU A 133 -11.55 -17.10 15.33
CA GLU A 133 -11.64 -15.80 15.98
C GLU A 133 -12.46 -15.87 17.26
N GLY A 134 -11.90 -15.37 18.35
CA GLY A 134 -12.64 -15.17 19.58
C GLY A 134 -12.75 -13.69 19.91
N VAL A 135 -13.97 -13.26 20.22
CA VAL A 135 -14.29 -11.85 20.49
C VAL A 135 -14.86 -11.71 21.89
N THR A 136 -14.40 -10.67 22.60
CA THR A 136 -14.91 -10.31 23.91
C THR A 136 -15.16 -8.81 23.98
N GLN A 137 -16.42 -8.44 24.24
CA GLN A 137 -16.83 -7.08 24.53
C GLN A 137 -16.40 -6.67 25.94
N GLY A 138 -16.10 -5.40 26.14
CA GLY A 138 -15.69 -4.90 27.44
C GLY A 138 -15.55 -3.38 27.50
N THR A 139 -14.93 -2.92 28.57
CA THR A 139 -14.67 -1.50 28.81
C THR A 139 -13.25 -1.26 29.27
N ILE A 140 -12.71 -0.11 28.89
CA ILE A 140 -11.48 0.45 29.45
C ILE A 140 -11.78 1.03 30.82
N THR A 141 -11.01 0.62 31.82
CA THR A 141 -11.12 1.05 33.21
C THR A 141 -9.75 1.48 33.74
N GLY A 142 -9.70 2.14 34.90
CA GLY A 142 -8.42 2.50 35.54
C GLY A 142 -7.55 1.26 35.81
N PRO A 143 -6.21 1.36 35.75
CA PRO A 143 -5.32 0.21 35.89
C PRO A 143 -5.49 -0.50 37.24
N ARG A 144 -5.78 -1.82 37.22
CA ARG A 144 -5.86 -2.68 38.41
C ARG A 144 -5.27 -4.08 38.14
N GLY A 145 -4.66 -4.69 39.14
CA GLY A 145 -3.95 -5.97 39.02
C GLY A 145 -2.52 -5.83 38.49
N SER A 146 -1.91 -6.95 38.08
CA SER A 146 -0.53 -6.98 37.55
C SER A 146 -0.41 -6.25 36.20
N THR A 147 0.72 -5.56 36.02
CA THR A 147 1.13 -4.88 34.78
C THR A 147 1.99 -5.75 33.85
N ASP A 148 2.25 -7.01 34.23
CA ASP A 148 3.25 -7.86 33.55
C ASP A 148 2.81 -8.31 32.15
N PHE A 149 1.49 -8.28 31.87
CA PHE A 149 0.92 -8.80 30.64
C PHE A 149 0.05 -7.76 29.91
N GLY A 150 0.71 -6.91 29.13
CA GLY A 150 0.05 -6.01 28.17
C GLY A 150 -1.02 -5.12 28.81
N TRP A 151 -2.21 -5.15 28.23
CA TRP A 151 -3.34 -4.27 28.57
C TRP A 151 -4.40 -4.95 29.46
N ASP A 152 -4.14 -6.15 29.97
CA ASP A 152 -5.09 -6.90 30.81
C ASP A 152 -5.51 -6.12 32.07
N ASN A 153 -4.65 -5.23 32.56
CA ASN A 153 -4.90 -4.43 33.75
C ASN A 153 -5.88 -3.26 33.55
N ILE A 154 -6.28 -2.97 32.31
CA ILE A 154 -7.23 -1.89 31.99
C ILE A 154 -8.50 -2.40 31.31
N PHE A 155 -8.54 -3.67 30.90
CA PHE A 155 -9.71 -4.23 30.23
C PHE A 155 -10.60 -4.99 31.22
N SER A 156 -11.86 -4.56 31.33
CA SER A 156 -12.92 -5.25 32.09
C SER A 156 -13.90 -5.87 31.08
N PRO A 157 -14.01 -7.20 30.99
CA PRO A 157 -14.99 -7.83 30.10
C PRO A 157 -16.42 -7.47 30.54
N GLU A 158 -17.33 -7.47 29.57
CA GLU A 158 -18.75 -7.17 29.84
C GLU A 158 -19.32 -8.11 30.91
N GLY A 159 -20.11 -7.54 31.84
CA GLY A 159 -20.68 -8.28 32.97
C GLY A 159 -19.73 -8.52 34.15
N CYS A 160 -18.45 -8.13 34.06
CA CYS A 160 -17.47 -8.28 35.14
C CYS A 160 -16.98 -6.93 35.67
N SER A 161 -16.71 -6.85 36.99
CA SER A 161 -16.12 -5.67 37.65
C SER A 161 -14.59 -5.72 37.74
N LYS A 162 -14.01 -6.92 37.62
CA LYS A 162 -12.57 -7.18 37.64
C LYS A 162 -11.96 -6.93 36.28
N THR A 163 -10.73 -6.42 36.25
CA THR A 163 -9.91 -6.44 35.03
C THR A 163 -9.39 -7.86 34.76
N PHE A 164 -8.95 -8.14 33.53
CA PHE A 164 -8.31 -9.44 33.23
C PHE A 164 -7.09 -9.72 34.12
N SER A 165 -6.33 -8.69 34.52
CA SER A 165 -5.21 -8.87 35.45
C SER A 165 -5.61 -9.19 36.90
N GLU A 166 -6.88 -8.98 37.27
CA GLU A 166 -7.44 -9.33 38.58
C GLU A 166 -8.13 -10.70 38.59
N MET A 167 -8.27 -11.34 37.43
CA MET A 167 -8.93 -12.64 37.27
C MET A 167 -7.95 -13.80 37.45
N SER A 168 -8.44 -14.90 38.02
CA SER A 168 -7.75 -16.19 37.93
C SER A 168 -7.74 -16.69 36.49
N PHE A 169 -6.92 -17.71 36.19
CA PHE A 169 -6.94 -18.31 34.85
C PHE A 169 -8.32 -18.90 34.53
N GLU A 170 -8.94 -19.51 35.53
CA GLU A 170 -10.25 -20.16 35.46
C GLU A 170 -11.36 -19.13 35.23
N ASP A 171 -11.39 -18.04 36.00
CA ASP A 171 -12.36 -16.93 35.84
C ASP A 171 -12.23 -16.28 34.45
N LYS A 172 -10.99 -16.17 33.95
CA LYS A 172 -10.69 -15.56 32.65
C LYS A 172 -11.15 -16.43 31.48
N GLN A 173 -11.28 -17.75 31.64
CA GLN A 173 -11.68 -18.63 30.52
C GLN A 173 -13.05 -18.27 29.96
N GLU A 174 -14.04 -17.98 30.81
CA GLU A 174 -15.42 -17.68 30.38
C GLU A 174 -15.50 -16.50 29.42
N SER A 175 -14.60 -15.53 29.58
CA SER A 175 -14.60 -14.27 28.85
C SER A 175 -13.35 -14.04 27.99
N SER A 176 -12.38 -14.95 27.97
CA SER A 176 -11.14 -14.75 27.21
C SER A 176 -11.38 -14.85 25.70
N PRO A 177 -11.02 -13.82 24.90
CA PRO A 177 -11.08 -13.93 23.45
C PRO A 177 -10.15 -15.04 22.94
N ARG A 178 -9.00 -15.26 23.60
CA ARG A 178 -8.08 -16.35 23.26
C ARG A 178 -8.70 -17.72 23.52
N PHE A 179 -9.39 -17.90 24.65
CA PHE A 179 -10.07 -19.16 24.93
C PHE A 179 -11.23 -19.43 23.97
N LYS A 180 -12.01 -18.40 23.62
CA LYS A 180 -13.07 -18.51 22.61
C LYS A 180 -12.52 -18.93 21.24
N ALA A 181 -11.41 -18.34 20.81
CA ALA A 181 -10.71 -18.72 19.57
C ALA A 181 -10.17 -20.16 19.67
N PHE A 182 -9.62 -20.53 20.82
CA PHE A 182 -9.12 -21.87 21.09
C PHE A 182 -10.23 -22.94 21.03
N LEU A 183 -11.42 -22.67 21.56
CA LEU A 183 -12.55 -23.61 21.47
C LEU A 183 -12.97 -23.88 20.02
N GLN A 184 -12.92 -22.87 19.16
CA GLN A 184 -13.19 -23.04 17.73
C GLN A 184 -12.09 -23.85 17.02
N LEU A 185 -10.82 -23.58 17.35
CA LEU A 185 -9.68 -24.38 16.89
C LEU A 185 -9.87 -25.86 17.28
N LYS A 186 -10.15 -26.12 18.57
CA LYS A 186 -10.35 -27.46 19.14
C LYS A 186 -11.55 -28.19 18.52
N ALA A 187 -12.66 -27.48 18.26
CA ALA A 187 -13.83 -28.07 17.62
C ALA A 187 -13.52 -28.62 16.21
N ARG A 188 -12.49 -28.08 15.54
CA ARG A 188 -12.05 -28.51 14.21
C ARG A 188 -10.99 -29.62 14.24
N ASP A 189 -10.19 -29.72 15.30
CA ASP A 189 -9.20 -30.79 15.49
C ASP A 189 -9.81 -32.21 15.50
N VAL A 190 -11.11 -32.34 15.79
CA VAL A 190 -11.85 -33.61 15.71
C VAL A 190 -11.90 -34.20 14.28
N MET A 191 -11.49 -33.45 13.24
CA MET A 191 -11.42 -33.95 11.85
C MET A 191 -10.01 -34.36 11.37
N PHE A 192 -8.92 -34.09 12.09
CA PHE A 192 -7.55 -34.25 11.56
C PHE A 192 -6.75 -35.44 12.11
N LEU A 193 -7.29 -36.21 13.08
CA LEU A 193 -6.56 -37.28 13.75
C LEU A 193 -7.11 -38.69 13.42
N THR A 194 -6.62 -39.29 12.34
CA THR A 194 -6.48 -40.76 12.23
C THR A 194 -5.16 -41.05 11.49
N GLU A 195 -4.12 -41.44 12.22
CA GLU A 195 -3.29 -42.65 12.00
C GLU A 195 -1.94 -42.57 12.75
N ASP A 196 -1.59 -43.71 13.35
CA ASP A 196 -0.64 -43.99 14.43
C ASP A 196 0.84 -43.66 14.14
N GLN A 197 1.64 -43.44 15.21
CA GLN A 197 2.82 -44.28 15.55
C GLN A 197 3.56 -43.89 16.86
N ASP A 198 4.34 -44.87 17.36
CA ASP A 198 4.84 -45.13 18.72
C ASP A 198 5.97 -44.19 19.24
N PRO A 199 5.95 -43.70 20.51
CA PRO A 199 6.73 -42.53 20.98
C PRO A 199 8.10 -42.81 21.64
N GLU A 200 8.51 -44.05 21.87
CA GLU A 200 9.66 -44.34 22.77
C GLU A 200 11.06 -44.20 22.11
N GLU A 201 11.16 -44.22 20.78
CA GLU A 201 12.47 -44.15 20.11
C GLU A 201 12.97 -42.70 19.90
N LEU A 202 12.08 -41.70 19.89
CA LEU A 202 12.38 -40.30 19.58
C LEU A 202 12.90 -39.47 20.77
N LYS A 203 12.72 -39.97 22.00
CA LYS A 203 13.08 -39.23 23.24
C LYS A 203 14.58 -39.10 23.47
N LYS A 204 15.42 -39.96 22.88
CA LYS A 204 16.86 -40.00 23.15
C LYS A 204 17.69 -39.05 22.27
N GLU A 205 17.29 -38.77 21.03
CA GLU A 205 18.08 -37.90 20.14
C GLU A 205 17.79 -36.40 20.31
N ALA A 206 16.57 -36.02 20.68
CA ALA A 206 16.15 -34.62 20.78
C ALA A 206 16.85 -33.85 21.92
N ASN A 207 17.14 -34.53 23.03
CA ASN A 207 17.76 -33.89 24.21
C ASN A 207 19.24 -33.55 24.02
N GLU A 208 19.96 -34.22 23.11
CA GLU A 208 21.38 -33.98 22.90
C GLU A 208 21.66 -32.84 21.90
N LYS A 209 20.76 -32.64 20.92
CA LYS A 209 20.85 -31.57 19.91
C LYS A 209 20.49 -30.18 20.47
N ALA A 210 19.54 -30.11 21.40
CA ALA A 210 19.11 -28.86 22.06
C ALA A 210 20.20 -28.24 22.94
N ARG A 211 21.08 -29.07 23.51
CA ARG A 211 22.17 -28.61 24.38
C ARG A 211 23.31 -27.93 23.61
N ARG A 212 23.54 -28.31 22.33
CA ARG A 212 24.62 -27.75 21.50
C ARG A 212 24.29 -26.38 20.88
N ARG A 213 23.01 -26.07 20.66
CA ARG A 213 22.56 -24.77 20.09
C ARG A 213 22.55 -23.60 21.09
N ARG A 214 22.59 -23.90 22.39
CA ARG A 214 22.57 -22.88 23.47
C ARG A 214 23.88 -22.12 23.67
N GLN A 215 24.98 -22.53 23.03
CA GLN A 215 26.32 -22.01 23.35
C GLN A 215 26.90 -21.02 22.32
N SER A 216 26.13 -20.60 21.32
CA SER A 216 26.68 -19.75 20.26
C SER A 216 25.69 -18.72 19.71
N PHE A 217 24.97 -17.96 20.54
CA PHE A 217 24.21 -16.80 20.02
C PHE A 217 23.79 -15.81 21.12
N GLU A 218 24.71 -15.44 22.02
CA GLU A 218 24.45 -14.42 23.05
C GLU A 218 25.22 -13.10 22.87
N ASP A 219 25.96 -12.89 21.79
CA ASP A 219 26.63 -11.61 21.54
C ASP A 219 26.31 -11.03 20.16
N LYS A 220 25.38 -10.06 20.16
CA LYS A 220 25.37 -8.81 19.37
C LYS A 220 23.94 -8.34 19.13
N GLN A 221 23.38 -7.67 20.13
CA GLN A 221 22.32 -6.71 19.87
C GLN A 221 22.51 -5.48 20.76
N GLU A 222 23.36 -4.56 20.32
CA GLU A 222 23.36 -3.21 20.88
C GLU A 222 23.63 -2.15 19.81
N SER A 223 22.61 -1.31 19.63
CA SER A 223 22.66 0.11 19.28
C SER A 223 23.42 0.56 18.01
N SER A 224 22.69 1.12 17.05
CA SER A 224 23.21 2.21 16.22
C SER A 224 22.63 3.54 16.74
N PRO A 225 23.44 4.36 17.43
CA PRO A 225 23.04 5.70 17.88
C PRO A 225 22.83 6.69 16.72
N ARG A 226 23.33 6.38 15.52
CA ARG A 226 23.43 7.33 14.40
C ARG A 226 22.08 7.73 13.77
N PHE A 227 21.01 6.96 13.97
CA PHE A 227 19.71 7.29 13.38
C PHE A 227 18.78 8.07 14.33
N LYS A 228 19.03 8.04 15.64
CA LYS A 228 18.09 8.58 16.65
C LYS A 228 18.17 10.10 16.85
N ALA A 229 19.30 10.74 16.55
CA ALA A 229 19.54 12.12 16.98
C ALA A 229 19.15 13.21 15.97
N PHE A 230 19.06 12.92 14.67
CA PHE A 230 19.09 13.98 13.63
C PHE A 230 17.77 14.23 12.87
N LEU A 231 16.69 13.51 13.18
CA LEU A 231 15.38 13.63 12.51
C LEU A 231 14.20 13.81 13.47
N GLN A 232 14.44 14.09 14.75
CA GLN A 232 13.36 14.43 15.67
C GLN A 232 12.91 15.87 15.42
N LEU A 233 11.87 16.04 14.61
CA LEU A 233 11.17 17.30 14.52
C LEU A 233 10.33 17.47 15.77
N LYS A 234 10.72 18.40 16.63
CA LYS A 234 9.94 18.83 17.78
C LYS A 234 8.86 19.82 17.34
N GLY A 235 7.74 19.79 18.06
CA GLY A 235 6.61 20.65 17.79
C GLY A 235 5.45 20.32 18.70
N THR A 236 4.34 21.01 18.49
CA THR A 236 3.15 20.95 19.32
C THR A 236 1.98 20.47 18.48
N ILE A 237 1.18 19.56 19.04
CA ILE A 237 -0.15 19.23 18.51
C ILE A 237 -1.10 20.35 18.90
N THR A 238 -1.74 20.96 17.91
CA THR A 238 -2.66 22.08 18.09
C THR A 238 -4.03 21.73 17.51
N GLY A 239 -5.03 22.60 17.73
CA GLY A 239 -6.29 22.48 16.99
C GLY A 239 -6.06 22.64 15.48
N PRO A 240 -6.89 22.00 14.63
CA PRO A 240 -6.69 21.99 13.19
C PRO A 240 -6.74 23.41 12.61
N ARG A 241 -5.73 23.79 11.82
CA ARG A 241 -5.66 25.05 11.06
C ARG A 241 -5.11 24.79 9.66
N GLY A 242 -5.53 25.61 8.69
CA GLY A 242 -5.17 25.42 7.28
C GLY A 242 -5.95 24.30 6.57
N SER A 243 -5.46 23.86 5.42
CA SER A 243 -6.03 22.76 4.63
C SER A 243 -5.89 21.40 5.33
N THR A 244 -6.89 20.54 5.17
CA THR A 244 -6.94 19.14 5.66
C THR A 244 -6.49 18.12 4.61
N ASP A 245 -6.00 18.56 3.45
CA ASP A 245 -5.77 17.69 2.29
C ASP A 245 -4.63 16.68 2.50
N PHE A 246 -3.76 16.92 3.49
CA PHE A 246 -2.57 16.10 3.70
C PHE A 246 -2.30 15.79 5.17
N GLY A 247 -2.57 14.53 5.56
CA GLY A 247 -2.06 13.91 6.78
C GLY A 247 -2.25 14.73 8.06
N TRP A 248 -1.16 14.95 8.80
CA TRP A 248 -1.13 15.65 10.09
C TRP A 248 -0.67 17.12 9.98
N ASP A 249 -0.48 17.65 8.77
CA ASP A 249 0.10 18.99 8.54
C ASP A 249 -0.73 20.10 9.21
N ASN A 250 -2.05 19.93 9.29
CA ASN A 250 -2.99 20.90 9.85
C ASN A 250 -3.05 20.92 11.38
N ILE A 251 -2.50 19.92 12.06
CA ILE A 251 -2.53 19.82 13.53
C ILE A 251 -1.15 19.94 14.16
N PHE A 252 -0.06 19.97 13.36
CA PHE A 252 1.29 20.04 13.89
C PHE A 252 1.94 21.40 13.61
N SER A 253 2.37 22.07 14.68
CA SER A 253 3.19 23.28 14.60
C SER A 253 4.63 22.96 15.00
N PRO A 254 5.63 23.15 14.12
CA PRO A 254 7.04 22.98 14.47
C PRO A 254 7.46 23.87 15.64
N GLU A 255 8.44 23.42 16.43
CA GLU A 255 8.99 24.22 17.53
C GLU A 255 9.51 25.57 17.02
N GLY A 256 9.11 26.65 17.70
CA GLY A 256 9.43 28.03 17.30
C GLY A 256 8.53 28.60 16.18
N CYS A 257 7.56 27.85 15.67
CA CYS A 257 6.61 28.31 14.66
C CYS A 257 5.18 28.44 15.23
N SER A 258 4.51 29.55 14.93
CA SER A 258 3.09 29.75 15.29
C SER A 258 2.13 29.08 14.30
N LYS A 259 2.58 28.89 13.05
CA LYS A 259 1.81 28.25 11.98
C LYS A 259 1.85 26.73 12.12
N THR A 260 0.80 26.08 11.66
CA THR A 260 0.84 24.64 11.35
C THR A 260 1.57 24.43 10.02
N PHE A 261 2.04 23.21 9.74
CA PHE A 261 2.59 22.94 8.41
C PHE A 261 1.60 23.26 7.30
N SER A 262 0.31 23.08 7.50
CA SER A 262 -0.69 23.40 6.48
C SER A 262 -0.75 24.90 6.13
N GLU A 263 -0.38 25.77 7.08
CA GLU A 263 -0.37 27.23 6.91
C GLU A 263 0.99 27.79 6.42
N MET A 264 2.03 26.96 6.39
CA MET A 264 3.38 27.36 5.97
C MET A 264 3.51 27.42 4.44
N SER A 265 4.23 28.42 3.92
CA SER A 265 4.56 28.48 2.49
C SER A 265 5.52 27.34 2.10
N PHE A 266 5.73 27.15 0.79
CA PHE A 266 6.70 26.17 0.31
C PHE A 266 8.11 26.47 0.83
N GLU A 267 8.51 27.74 0.84
CA GLU A 267 9.81 28.22 1.34
C GLU A 267 9.94 27.96 2.84
N ASP A 268 8.93 28.31 3.64
CA ASP A 268 8.89 28.06 5.09
C ASP A 268 9.03 26.55 5.39
N LYS A 269 8.43 25.69 4.55
CA LYS A 269 8.54 24.23 4.67
C LYS A 269 9.93 23.72 4.30
N GLN A 270 10.68 24.37 3.42
CA GLN A 270 12.05 23.95 3.10
C GLN A 270 12.97 24.06 4.32
N GLU A 271 12.80 25.06 5.18
CA GLU A 271 13.65 25.20 6.37
C GLU A 271 13.31 24.22 7.49
N SER A 272 12.03 23.87 7.61
CA SER A 272 11.48 23.17 8.78
C SER A 272 11.10 21.71 8.54
N SER A 273 10.68 21.35 7.32
CA SER A 273 10.06 20.05 7.00
C SER A 273 11.04 18.88 7.15
N PRO A 274 10.61 17.76 7.77
CA PRO A 274 11.43 16.57 7.90
C PRO A 274 11.69 15.93 6.53
N ARG A 275 10.77 16.08 5.56
CA ARG A 275 10.97 15.60 4.19
C ARG A 275 12.07 16.35 3.48
N PHE A 276 12.09 17.67 3.59
CA PHE A 276 13.12 18.47 2.95
C PHE A 276 14.50 18.21 3.58
N LYS A 277 14.56 18.09 4.92
CA LYS A 277 15.78 17.68 5.64
C LYS A 277 16.27 16.29 5.19
N ALA A 278 15.37 15.31 5.04
CA ALA A 278 15.71 13.99 4.50
C ALA A 278 16.19 14.06 3.04
N PHE A 279 15.57 14.91 2.22
CA PHE A 279 15.98 15.15 0.84
C PHE A 279 17.38 15.79 0.75
N LEU A 280 17.71 16.76 1.62
CA LEU A 280 19.06 17.31 1.70
C LEU A 280 20.09 16.26 2.11
N GLN A 281 19.74 15.33 3.01
CA GLN A 281 20.62 14.20 3.35
C GLN A 281 20.83 13.26 2.16
N LEU A 282 19.80 13.02 1.37
CA LEU A 282 19.92 12.25 0.13
C LEU A 282 20.86 12.95 -0.85
N LYS A 283 20.73 14.27 -1.02
CA LYS A 283 21.65 15.08 -1.85
C LYS A 283 23.09 15.07 -1.34
N ALA A 284 23.29 15.12 -0.03
CA ALA A 284 24.61 15.18 0.59
C ALA A 284 25.34 13.82 0.58
N ARG A 285 24.63 12.72 0.36
CA ARG A 285 25.21 11.39 0.24
C ARG A 285 25.55 11.11 -1.22
N ASP A 286 26.84 11.05 -1.54
CA ASP A 286 27.37 10.65 -2.86
C ASP A 286 27.01 9.22 -3.30
N VAL A 287 26.17 8.51 -2.54
CA VAL A 287 25.81 7.11 -2.74
C VAL A 287 25.05 6.88 -4.05
N MET A 288 24.37 7.90 -4.60
CA MET A 288 23.70 7.82 -5.91
C MET A 288 24.63 8.11 -7.11
N PHE A 289 25.87 8.55 -6.88
CA PHE A 289 26.77 9.10 -7.91
C PHE A 289 28.06 8.28 -8.08
N LEU A 290 28.10 7.03 -7.61
CA LEU A 290 29.26 6.12 -7.70
C LEU A 290 29.53 5.54 -9.10
N THR A 291 28.73 5.90 -10.11
CA THR A 291 28.90 5.44 -11.50
C THR A 291 29.27 6.64 -12.36
N GLU A 292 30.20 6.48 -13.30
CA GLU A 292 30.52 7.50 -14.30
C GLU A 292 29.24 8.03 -14.96
N ASP A 293 29.17 9.35 -15.13
CA ASP A 293 28.05 10.00 -15.81
C ASP A 293 28.08 9.62 -17.29
N GLN A 294 26.94 9.16 -17.80
CA GLN A 294 26.77 8.86 -19.21
C GLN A 294 25.90 9.95 -19.85
N ASP A 295 26.11 10.25 -21.13
CA ASP A 295 25.29 11.24 -21.83
C ASP A 295 23.89 10.66 -22.13
N PRO A 296 22.81 11.22 -21.53
CA PRO A 296 21.44 10.75 -21.80
C PRO A 296 21.02 10.93 -23.27
N GLU A 297 21.62 11.86 -24.02
CA GLU A 297 21.32 12.04 -25.44
C GLU A 297 21.85 10.89 -26.29
N GLU A 298 23.09 10.47 -26.04
CA GLU A 298 23.71 9.33 -26.71
C GLU A 298 22.95 8.04 -26.40
N LEU A 299 22.66 7.79 -25.12
CA LEU A 299 21.90 6.62 -24.68
C LEU A 299 20.51 6.57 -25.33
N LYS A 300 19.80 7.70 -25.41
CA LYS A 300 18.49 7.77 -26.08
C LYS A 300 18.60 7.51 -27.58
N LYS A 301 19.66 8.02 -28.23
CA LYS A 301 19.89 7.81 -29.66
C LYS A 301 20.11 6.33 -29.95
N GLU A 302 21.01 5.69 -29.22
CA GLU A 302 21.27 4.24 -29.32
C GLU A 302 20.00 3.43 -29.05
N ALA A 303 19.24 3.78 -28.01
CA ALA A 303 17.97 3.13 -27.70
C ALA A 303 16.96 3.20 -28.85
N ASN A 304 16.88 4.36 -29.53
CA ASN A 304 15.97 4.52 -30.67
C ASN A 304 16.43 3.70 -31.89
N GLU A 305 17.73 3.56 -32.10
CA GLU A 305 18.29 2.70 -33.15
C GLU A 305 17.94 1.23 -32.88
N LYS A 306 18.16 0.76 -31.63
CA LYS A 306 17.77 -0.59 -31.17
C LYS A 306 16.27 -0.84 -31.29
N TRP A 307 15.46 0.16 -30.98
CA TRP A 307 14.02 0.06 -31.15
C TRP A 307 13.62 -0.11 -32.63
N ALA A 308 14.30 0.60 -33.54
CA ALA A 308 14.06 0.52 -34.96
C ALA A 308 14.47 -0.83 -35.57
N THR A 309 15.53 -1.47 -35.03
CA THR A 309 15.97 -2.82 -35.45
C THR A 309 15.14 -3.96 -34.83
N GLY A 310 14.19 -3.64 -33.94
CA GLY A 310 13.33 -4.63 -33.27
C GLY A 310 13.89 -5.18 -31.96
N GLU A 311 15.03 -4.69 -31.50
CA GLU A 311 15.69 -5.05 -30.23
C GLU A 311 15.03 -4.32 -29.05
N ALA A 312 13.74 -4.59 -28.83
CA ALA A 312 12.90 -3.83 -27.90
C ALA A 312 13.37 -3.87 -26.44
N GLU A 313 13.95 -4.98 -25.97
CA GLU A 313 14.45 -5.10 -24.59
C GLU A 313 15.69 -4.24 -24.34
N GLU A 314 16.62 -4.24 -25.30
CA GLU A 314 17.83 -3.41 -25.23
C GLU A 314 17.48 -1.92 -25.29
N ALA A 315 16.54 -1.55 -26.18
CA ALA A 315 16.01 -0.19 -26.25
C ALA A 315 15.40 0.27 -24.91
N ASN A 316 14.61 -0.58 -24.25
CA ASN A 316 14.03 -0.28 -22.93
C ASN A 316 15.11 -0.11 -21.85
N ALA A 317 16.12 -0.98 -21.82
CA ALA A 317 17.24 -0.86 -20.88
C ALA A 317 17.97 0.48 -21.06
N LEU A 318 18.28 0.86 -22.30
CA LEU A 318 18.96 2.11 -22.62
C LEU A 318 18.09 3.36 -22.33
N TRP A 319 16.79 3.33 -22.63
CA TRP A 319 15.89 4.43 -22.25
C TRP A 319 15.78 4.61 -20.73
N ARG A 320 15.76 3.51 -19.96
CA ARG A 320 15.78 3.55 -18.49
C ARG A 320 17.09 4.11 -17.96
N GLN A 321 18.22 3.72 -18.56
CA GLN A 321 19.54 4.26 -18.26
C GLN A 321 19.57 5.78 -18.51
N ALA A 322 19.15 6.23 -19.69
CA ALA A 322 19.08 7.65 -20.04
C ALA A 322 18.20 8.44 -19.08
N LEU A 323 17.03 7.88 -18.70
CA LEU A 323 16.11 8.54 -17.77
C LEU A 323 16.73 8.68 -16.38
N LYS A 324 17.50 7.68 -15.94
CA LYS A 324 18.25 7.73 -14.69
C LYS A 324 19.29 8.84 -14.70
N GLU A 325 20.04 9.01 -15.79
CA GLU A 325 21.02 10.09 -15.93
C GLU A 325 20.36 11.48 -15.94
N CYS A 326 19.22 11.63 -16.63
CA CYS A 326 18.42 12.86 -16.56
C CYS A 326 17.97 13.20 -15.13
N ILE A 327 17.54 12.20 -14.36
CA ILE A 327 17.11 12.39 -12.97
C ILE A 327 18.32 12.75 -12.09
N LYS A 328 19.47 12.10 -12.27
CA LYS A 328 20.73 12.49 -11.59
C LYS A 328 21.07 13.95 -11.85
N TYR A 329 20.99 14.39 -13.11
CA TYR A 329 21.25 15.78 -13.48
C TYR A 329 20.29 16.76 -12.79
N SER A 330 18.98 16.45 -12.79
CA SER A 330 17.99 17.24 -12.04
C SER A 330 18.28 17.30 -10.54
N MET A 331 18.70 16.19 -9.94
CA MET A 331 19.02 16.11 -8.51
C MET A 331 20.23 16.97 -8.13
N ARG A 332 21.18 17.19 -9.04
CA ARG A 332 22.34 18.08 -8.84
C ARG A 332 22.00 19.58 -8.86
N GLY A 333 20.74 19.94 -9.12
CA GLY A 333 20.23 21.31 -8.90
C GLY A 333 20.01 22.14 -10.17
N PHE A 334 20.07 21.55 -11.36
CA PHE A 334 19.83 22.27 -12.62
C PHE A 334 18.86 21.52 -13.54
N PRO A 335 17.55 21.41 -13.22
CA PRO A 335 16.59 20.95 -14.22
C PRO A 335 16.47 22.02 -15.32
N THR A 336 17.24 21.87 -16.39
CA THR A 336 17.11 22.69 -17.59
C THR A 336 15.86 22.26 -18.38
N LYS A 337 15.27 23.17 -19.15
CA LYS A 337 14.18 22.85 -20.08
C LYS A 337 14.53 21.66 -20.97
N LYS A 338 15.78 21.63 -21.47
CA LYS A 338 16.35 20.51 -22.24
C LYS A 338 16.25 19.18 -21.47
N ASN A 339 16.60 19.16 -20.18
CA ASN A 339 16.49 17.95 -19.37
C ASN A 339 15.03 17.53 -19.12
N THR A 340 14.13 18.49 -18.87
CA THR A 340 12.69 18.23 -18.71
C THR A 340 12.09 17.61 -19.98
N ASP A 341 12.39 18.19 -21.15
CA ASP A 341 11.93 17.69 -22.45
C ASP A 341 12.52 16.30 -22.76
N MET A 342 13.75 16.04 -22.31
CA MET A 342 14.39 14.74 -22.42
C MET A 342 13.65 13.68 -21.59
N GLN A 343 13.37 13.97 -20.31
CA GLN A 343 12.63 13.07 -19.43
C GLN A 343 11.24 12.76 -19.98
N LEU A 344 10.54 13.79 -20.49
CA LEU A 344 9.26 13.63 -21.16
C LEU A 344 9.37 12.66 -22.35
N THR A 345 10.35 12.86 -23.23
CA THR A 345 10.51 12.01 -24.41
C THR A 345 10.84 10.56 -24.03
N LEU A 346 11.70 10.35 -23.04
CA LEU A 346 12.05 9.02 -22.56
C LEU A 346 10.84 8.29 -21.97
N ARG A 347 10.00 8.99 -21.19
CA ARG A 347 8.74 8.42 -20.64
C ARG A 347 7.72 8.10 -21.74
N LEU A 348 7.66 8.90 -22.81
CA LEU A 348 6.83 8.61 -23.99
C LEU A 348 7.28 7.33 -24.72
N ASN A 349 8.59 7.09 -24.78
CA ASN A 349 9.14 5.85 -25.33
C ASN A 349 8.87 4.65 -24.42
N LEU A 350 9.08 4.79 -23.11
CA LEU A 350 8.81 3.73 -22.13
C LEU A 350 7.32 3.34 -22.09
N SER A 351 6.41 4.32 -22.11
CA SER A 351 4.97 4.03 -22.19
C SER A 351 4.61 3.28 -23.48
N LEU A 352 5.26 3.58 -24.61
CA LEU A 352 5.06 2.84 -25.87
C LEU A 352 5.60 1.41 -25.79
N TYR A 353 6.77 1.22 -25.19
CA TYR A 353 7.35 -0.10 -24.95
C TYR A 353 6.40 -0.98 -24.13
N HIS A 354 5.98 -0.49 -22.96
CA HIS A 354 5.08 -1.23 -22.06
C HIS A 354 3.74 -1.51 -22.73
N PHE A 355 3.21 -0.57 -23.49
CA PHE A 355 2.01 -0.75 -24.29
C PHE A 355 2.15 -1.92 -25.28
N LYS A 356 3.25 -1.97 -26.05
CA LYS A 356 3.50 -3.05 -27.01
C LYS A 356 3.74 -4.40 -26.34
N LYS A 357 4.33 -4.42 -25.15
CA LYS A 357 4.56 -5.62 -24.33
C LYS A 357 3.31 -6.12 -23.58
N LYS A 358 2.21 -5.36 -23.62
CA LYS A 358 0.97 -5.62 -22.86
C LYS A 358 1.15 -5.52 -21.34
N GLU A 359 2.14 -4.73 -20.91
CA GLU A 359 2.41 -4.38 -19.51
C GLU A 359 1.59 -3.14 -19.17
N PHE A 360 0.27 -3.34 -19.03
CA PHE A 360 -0.70 -2.24 -19.01
C PHE A 360 -0.58 -1.34 -17.76
N HIS A 361 -0.22 -1.90 -16.61
CA HIS A 361 -0.01 -1.11 -15.38
C HIS A 361 1.19 -0.18 -15.53
N GLU A 362 2.30 -0.69 -16.06
CA GLU A 362 3.53 0.06 -16.31
C GLU A 362 3.33 1.14 -17.38
N CYS A 363 2.54 0.84 -18.41
CA CYS A 363 2.14 1.81 -19.42
C CYS A 363 1.37 2.98 -18.80
N ILE A 364 0.34 2.68 -17.98
CA ILE A 364 -0.46 3.69 -17.27
C ILE A 364 0.45 4.53 -16.37
N ASN A 365 1.32 3.90 -15.57
CA ASN A 365 2.23 4.60 -14.67
C ASN A 365 3.13 5.60 -15.41
N GLN A 366 3.68 5.24 -16.58
CA GLN A 366 4.48 6.19 -17.35
C GLN A 366 3.65 7.35 -17.91
N CYS A 367 2.42 7.09 -18.35
CA CYS A 367 1.51 8.14 -18.81
C CYS A 367 1.10 9.09 -17.68
N ASP A 368 0.81 8.56 -16.49
CA ASP A 368 0.39 9.34 -15.32
C ASP A 368 1.51 10.28 -14.87
N ILE A 369 2.76 9.80 -14.79
CA ILE A 369 3.91 10.67 -14.44
C ILE A 369 4.08 11.82 -15.45
N ILE A 370 3.78 11.60 -16.74
CA ILE A 370 3.84 12.66 -17.75
C ILE A 370 2.72 13.69 -17.50
N LEU A 371 1.49 13.23 -17.26
CA LEU A 371 0.32 14.09 -17.11
C LEU A 371 0.36 14.88 -15.79
N GLU A 372 0.81 14.26 -14.69
CA GLU A 372 1.03 14.93 -13.40
C GLU A 372 2.12 16.01 -13.47
N GLY A 373 3.04 15.90 -14.42
CA GLY A 373 4.06 16.92 -14.68
C GLY A 373 3.54 18.17 -15.40
N VAL A 374 2.28 18.18 -15.86
CA VAL A 374 1.66 19.33 -16.55
C VAL A 374 0.98 20.23 -15.52
N ALA A 375 1.53 21.44 -15.33
CA ALA A 375 1.07 22.36 -14.28
C ALA A 375 -0.41 22.82 -14.42
N ASP A 376 -0.93 22.90 -15.64
CA ASP A 376 -2.33 23.28 -15.94
C ASP A 376 -2.88 22.44 -17.09
N LEU A 377 -3.18 21.17 -16.79
CA LEU A 377 -3.70 20.24 -17.80
C LEU A 377 -5.10 20.66 -18.28
N ASP A 378 -5.97 21.12 -17.40
CA ASP A 378 -7.34 21.54 -17.77
C ASP A 378 -7.34 22.78 -18.65
N GLY A 379 -6.54 23.80 -18.34
CA GLY A 379 -6.36 24.97 -19.20
C GLY A 379 -5.75 24.59 -20.56
N LEU A 380 -4.83 23.63 -20.60
CA LEU A 380 -4.28 23.11 -21.86
C LEU A 380 -5.35 22.39 -22.70
N LEU A 381 -6.17 21.54 -22.09
CA LEU A 381 -7.28 20.86 -22.77
C LEU A 381 -8.30 21.86 -23.32
N ASN A 382 -8.67 22.88 -22.53
CA ASN A 382 -9.60 23.92 -22.96
C ASN A 382 -9.10 24.70 -24.17
N ARG A 383 -7.78 25.01 -24.24
CA ARG A 383 -7.19 25.65 -25.42
C ARG A 383 -7.35 24.79 -26.67
N TYR A 384 -7.08 23.49 -26.57
CA TYR A 384 -7.21 22.59 -27.70
C TYR A 384 -8.66 22.33 -28.11
N GLU A 385 -9.59 22.33 -27.16
CA GLU A 385 -11.03 22.20 -27.40
C GLU A 385 -11.58 23.42 -28.18
N VAL A 386 -11.17 24.64 -27.81
CA VAL A 386 -11.58 25.87 -28.52
C VAL A 386 -11.07 25.89 -29.98
N GLU A 387 -9.83 25.48 -30.22
CA GLU A 387 -9.26 25.39 -31.57
C GLU A 387 -10.04 24.43 -32.49
N VAL A 388 -10.57 23.32 -31.96
CA VAL A 388 -11.44 22.39 -32.70
C VAL A 388 -12.76 23.07 -33.08
N THR A 389 -13.39 23.78 -32.13
CA THR A 389 -14.66 24.47 -32.40
C THR A 389 -14.54 25.61 -33.43
N GLN A 390 -13.39 26.27 -33.52
CA GLN A 390 -13.18 27.35 -34.50
C GLN A 390 -12.91 26.83 -35.92
N SER A 391 -12.31 25.64 -36.05
CA SER A 391 -12.00 25.04 -37.35
C SER A 391 -13.24 24.42 -38.04
N GLU A 392 -14.32 24.16 -37.29
CA GLU A 392 -15.59 23.65 -37.83
C GLU A 392 -16.56 24.77 -38.34
N VAL A 393 -16.26 26.06 -38.12
CA VAL A 393 -17.21 27.19 -38.34
C VAL A 393 -16.93 28.04 -39.60
N THR A 394 -16.11 27.60 -40.56
CA THR A 394 -15.89 28.38 -41.81
C THR A 394 -16.60 27.76 -43.02
N PRO A 395 -17.74 28.31 -43.51
CA PRO A 395 -18.25 27.98 -44.83
C PRO A 395 -17.50 28.78 -45.91
N MET A 396 -17.12 28.11 -46.99
CA MET A 396 -16.60 28.72 -48.21
C MET A 396 -17.60 29.75 -48.77
N ASN A 397 -17.14 30.98 -48.99
CA ASN A 397 -17.65 31.86 -50.04
C ASN A 397 -16.51 32.75 -50.56
N GLY A 398 -16.28 32.68 -51.87
CA GLY A 398 -15.32 33.53 -52.56
C GLY A 398 -15.93 34.86 -53.00
N MET A 399 -15.11 35.90 -53.10
CA MET A 399 -15.04 36.90 -54.18
C MET A 399 -13.95 37.95 -53.86
N ALA A 400 -13.40 38.55 -54.91
CA ALA A 400 -12.15 39.32 -54.91
C ALA A 400 -12.32 40.86 -54.82
N ALA A 401 -11.38 41.50 -54.08
CA ALA A 401 -10.76 42.85 -54.22
C ALA A 401 -11.64 44.14 -54.16
N PRO A 402 -11.10 45.38 -53.95
CA PRO A 402 -9.70 45.82 -53.76
C PRO A 402 -9.43 46.81 -52.58
N ALA A 403 -8.17 47.27 -52.51
CA ALA A 403 -7.47 48.13 -51.54
C ALA A 403 -8.16 49.40 -51.00
N THR A 404 -7.87 49.77 -49.75
CA THR A 404 -7.49 51.15 -49.34
C THR A 404 -6.81 51.17 -47.96
N LEU A 405 -5.65 51.83 -47.88
CA LEU A 405 -5.03 52.34 -46.64
C LEU A 405 -5.77 53.61 -46.19
N PRO A 406 -5.74 53.94 -44.89
CA PRO A 406 -5.07 55.18 -44.53
C PRO A 406 -4.11 55.03 -43.35
N ALA A 407 -3.00 55.73 -43.48
CA ALA A 407 -2.06 56.02 -42.41
C ALA A 407 -2.64 57.11 -41.49
N HIS A 408 -2.43 56.97 -40.18
CA HIS A 408 -1.92 58.03 -39.31
C HIS A 408 -1.43 57.42 -37.99
N THR A 409 -0.10 57.35 -37.89
CA THR A 409 0.76 57.63 -36.72
C THR A 409 0.09 57.86 -35.37
N GLU A 410 0.39 56.99 -34.41
CA GLU A 410 0.80 57.39 -33.06
C GLU A 410 1.80 56.35 -32.52
N GLU A 411 3.03 56.81 -32.32
CA GLU A 411 4.09 56.09 -31.63
C GLU A 411 3.68 55.86 -30.18
N THR A 412 3.52 54.61 -29.75
CA THR A 412 3.81 54.21 -28.36
C THR A 412 4.18 52.72 -28.30
N ASP A 413 5.41 52.49 -27.84
CA ASP A 413 5.93 51.29 -27.19
C ASP A 413 5.80 49.92 -27.86
N ALA A 414 6.79 49.65 -28.71
CA ALA A 414 7.27 48.32 -29.07
C ALA A 414 7.92 47.52 -27.90
N SER A 415 7.61 47.84 -26.64
CA SER A 415 8.23 47.22 -25.45
C SER A 415 7.28 46.33 -24.63
N THR A 416 6.01 46.19 -25.02
CA THR A 416 4.98 45.49 -24.22
C THR A 416 4.46 44.17 -24.80
N ARG A 417 5.05 43.65 -25.88
CA ARG A 417 4.64 42.37 -26.50
C ARG A 417 5.59 41.17 -26.30
N GLU A 418 6.73 41.36 -25.62
CA GLU A 418 7.75 40.31 -25.48
C GLU A 418 8.03 39.85 -24.03
N LYS A 419 7.18 40.18 -23.06
CA LYS A 419 7.38 39.76 -21.65
C LYS A 419 6.10 39.23 -21.00
N LYS A 420 5.64 38.03 -21.42
CA LYS A 420 4.82 37.13 -20.59
C LYS A 420 4.64 35.68 -21.10
N GLU A 421 5.53 35.16 -21.95
CA GLU A 421 5.59 33.72 -22.25
C GLU A 421 6.82 33.11 -21.57
N GLN A 422 6.74 32.96 -20.24
CA GLN A 422 7.72 32.20 -19.47
C GLN A 422 7.23 30.77 -19.25
N ASP A 423 7.82 29.85 -20.02
CA ASP A 423 8.29 28.53 -19.58
C ASP A 423 7.32 27.53 -18.92
N THR A 424 6.17 27.28 -19.53
CA THR A 424 5.43 26.02 -19.30
C THR A 424 5.69 25.05 -20.46
N CYS A 425 6.15 23.82 -20.17
CA CYS A 425 6.25 22.73 -21.14
C CYS A 425 4.85 22.45 -21.71
N VAL A 426 4.55 22.92 -22.93
CA VAL A 426 3.25 22.70 -23.57
C VAL A 426 3.31 21.36 -24.30
N LEU A 427 2.67 20.33 -23.74
CA LEU A 427 2.47 19.06 -24.45
C LEU A 427 1.63 19.30 -25.70
N ARG A 428 2.16 18.90 -26.86
CA ARG A 428 1.42 18.96 -28.14
C ARG A 428 0.14 18.12 -28.07
N ARG A 429 -0.93 18.59 -28.74
CA ARG A 429 -2.23 17.89 -28.86
C ARG A 429 -2.06 16.41 -29.22
N ASP A 430 -1.29 16.08 -30.26
CA ASP A 430 -1.05 14.69 -30.69
C ASP A 430 -0.42 13.81 -29.61
N THR A 431 0.43 14.39 -28.76
CA THR A 431 1.05 13.67 -27.65
C THR A 431 0.01 13.36 -26.58
N LEU A 432 -0.85 14.32 -26.24
CA LEU A 432 -1.96 14.11 -25.29
C LEU A 432 -2.94 13.05 -25.78
N VAL A 433 -3.34 13.13 -27.06
CA VAL A 433 -4.23 12.14 -27.68
C VAL A 433 -3.61 10.74 -27.57
N LYS A 434 -2.32 10.58 -27.91
CA LYS A 434 -1.62 9.28 -27.78
C LYS A 434 -1.56 8.78 -26.34
N LEU A 435 -1.33 9.65 -25.35
CA LEU A 435 -1.29 9.28 -23.94
C LEU A 435 -2.66 8.78 -23.47
N PHE A 436 -3.72 9.55 -23.75
CA PHE A 436 -5.08 9.16 -23.36
C PHE A 436 -5.56 7.91 -24.08
N LEU A 437 -5.27 7.72 -25.37
CA LEU A 437 -5.59 6.49 -26.09
C LEU A 437 -4.84 5.28 -25.52
N ARG A 438 -3.55 5.41 -25.18
CA ARG A 438 -2.78 4.34 -24.50
C ARG A 438 -3.38 3.99 -23.14
N ARG A 439 -3.74 5.00 -22.33
CA ARG A 439 -4.41 4.79 -21.03
C ARG A 439 -5.76 4.12 -21.21
N ALA A 440 -6.61 4.64 -22.09
CA ALA A 440 -7.94 4.09 -22.38
C ALA A 440 -7.86 2.61 -22.78
N TYR A 441 -6.95 2.27 -23.70
CA TYR A 441 -6.77 0.89 -24.12
C TYR A 441 -6.22 0.02 -22.97
N SER A 442 -5.26 0.52 -22.21
CA SER A 442 -4.69 -0.21 -21.06
C SER A 442 -5.75 -0.49 -20.00
N TYR A 443 -6.57 0.50 -19.62
CA TYR A 443 -7.70 0.32 -18.71
C TYR A 443 -8.74 -0.66 -19.24
N LEU A 444 -9.03 -0.63 -20.55
CA LEU A 444 -9.93 -1.60 -21.17
C LEU A 444 -9.41 -3.04 -20.99
N MET A 445 -8.11 -3.26 -21.24
CA MET A 445 -7.49 -4.58 -21.09
C MET A 445 -7.46 -5.06 -19.63
N LEU A 446 -7.43 -4.12 -18.68
CA LEU A 446 -7.53 -4.37 -17.24
C LEU A 446 -8.99 -4.46 -16.73
N GLN A 447 -9.97 -4.33 -17.62
CA GLN A 447 -11.41 -4.35 -17.30
C GLN A 447 -11.86 -3.21 -16.38
N GLU A 448 -11.12 -2.10 -16.39
CA GLU A 448 -11.45 -0.84 -15.70
C GLU A 448 -12.26 0.08 -16.62
N PHE A 449 -13.50 -0.31 -16.93
CA PHE A 449 -14.34 0.34 -17.94
C PHE A 449 -14.64 1.82 -17.66
N GLU A 450 -14.75 2.24 -16.40
CA GLU A 450 -15.01 3.65 -16.05
C GLU A 450 -13.84 4.54 -16.46
N LYS A 451 -12.62 4.18 -16.03
CA LYS A 451 -11.40 4.91 -16.36
C LYS A 451 -11.09 4.87 -17.85
N CYS A 452 -11.44 3.77 -18.52
CA CYS A 452 -11.39 3.69 -19.98
C CYS A 452 -12.25 4.80 -20.61
N ARG A 453 -13.53 4.91 -20.22
CA ARG A 453 -14.46 5.92 -20.75
C ARG A 453 -14.05 7.35 -20.43
N GLU A 454 -13.56 7.61 -19.23
CA GLU A 454 -13.02 8.93 -18.85
C GLU A 454 -11.89 9.35 -19.80
N ASN A 455 -10.96 8.45 -20.11
CA ASN A 455 -9.88 8.77 -21.05
C ASN A 455 -10.38 8.95 -22.49
N LEU A 456 -11.36 8.18 -22.94
CA LEU A 456 -11.99 8.37 -24.26
C LEU A 456 -12.70 9.73 -24.35
N GLN A 457 -13.37 10.17 -23.28
CA GLN A 457 -13.97 11.51 -23.20
C GLN A 457 -12.91 12.60 -23.29
N LEU A 458 -11.76 12.44 -22.64
CA LEU A 458 -10.64 13.38 -22.76
C LEU A 458 -10.12 13.49 -24.18
N VAL A 459 -9.98 12.37 -24.91
CA VAL A 459 -9.62 12.40 -26.34
C VAL A 459 -10.70 13.11 -27.15
N LYS A 460 -11.97 12.80 -26.90
CA LYS A 460 -13.10 13.38 -27.63
C LYS A 460 -13.18 14.91 -27.50
N ARG A 461 -12.79 15.46 -26.35
CA ARG A 461 -12.71 16.92 -26.12
C ARG A 461 -11.70 17.62 -27.05
N ILE A 462 -10.62 16.95 -27.43
CA ILE A 462 -9.50 17.57 -28.15
C ILE A 462 -9.28 17.03 -29.58
N ASP A 463 -9.89 15.90 -29.94
CA ASP A 463 -9.79 15.25 -31.25
C ASP A 463 -10.97 14.29 -31.48
N GLN A 464 -12.17 14.84 -31.70
CA GLN A 464 -13.41 14.06 -31.87
C GLN A 464 -13.39 13.17 -33.13
N GLY A 465 -12.63 13.56 -34.17
CA GLY A 465 -12.53 12.82 -35.44
C GLY A 465 -11.58 11.63 -35.42
N ASN A 466 -10.96 11.34 -34.28
CA ASN A 466 -9.91 10.34 -34.18
C ASN A 466 -10.42 8.92 -34.48
N ALA A 467 -9.82 8.25 -35.46
CA ALA A 467 -10.23 6.89 -35.85
C ALA A 467 -9.97 5.84 -34.76
N GLU A 468 -8.88 5.99 -33.98
CA GLU A 468 -8.57 5.08 -32.88
C GLU A 468 -9.56 5.22 -31.73
N LEU A 469 -9.99 6.46 -31.42
CA LEU A 469 -11.07 6.74 -30.46
C LEU A 469 -12.34 5.97 -30.83
N MET A 470 -12.84 6.13 -32.06
CA MET A 470 -14.07 5.46 -32.51
C MET A 470 -13.97 3.93 -32.46
N ASN A 471 -12.81 3.38 -32.83
CA ASN A 471 -12.58 1.94 -32.76
C ASN A 471 -12.55 1.43 -31.32
N LEU A 472 -11.92 2.18 -30.41
CA LEU A 472 -11.79 1.80 -29.02
C LEU A 472 -13.11 1.95 -28.24
N GLU A 473 -13.93 2.96 -28.55
CA GLU A 473 -15.30 3.10 -28.03
C GLU A 473 -16.17 1.88 -28.40
N ARG A 474 -16.13 1.43 -29.66
CA ARG A 474 -16.85 0.23 -30.09
C ARG A 474 -16.35 -1.02 -29.35
N LYS A 475 -15.03 -1.14 -29.17
CA LYS A 475 -14.42 -2.27 -28.46
C LYS A 475 -14.79 -2.30 -26.98
N GLU A 476 -14.77 -1.15 -26.30
CA GLU A 476 -15.22 -1.01 -24.91
C GLU A 476 -16.66 -1.48 -24.73
N GLN A 477 -17.56 -1.03 -25.61
CA GLN A 477 -18.96 -1.39 -25.55
C GLN A 477 -19.19 -2.91 -25.65
N VAL A 478 -18.45 -3.59 -26.55
CA VAL A 478 -18.54 -5.04 -26.73
C VAL A 478 -17.98 -5.78 -25.51
N GLU A 479 -16.76 -5.44 -25.08
CA GLU A 479 -16.09 -6.10 -23.95
C GLU A 479 -16.86 -5.93 -22.63
N ARG A 480 -17.46 -4.75 -22.40
CA ARG A 480 -18.27 -4.50 -21.19
C ARG A 480 -19.49 -5.41 -21.13
N VAL A 481 -20.20 -5.56 -22.25
CA VAL A 481 -21.37 -6.44 -22.34
C VAL A 481 -20.95 -7.90 -22.09
N ASP A 482 -19.85 -8.35 -22.69
CA ASP A 482 -19.38 -9.72 -22.52
C ASP A 482 -18.79 -9.99 -21.14
N TYR A 483 -18.14 -9.00 -20.51
CA TYR A 483 -17.73 -9.08 -19.11
C TYR A 483 -18.95 -9.23 -18.19
N ALA A 484 -20.00 -8.41 -18.37
CA ALA A 484 -21.21 -8.51 -17.56
C ALA A 484 -21.92 -9.87 -17.72
N LYS A 485 -21.94 -10.44 -18.93
CA LYS A 485 -22.45 -11.81 -19.16
C LYS A 485 -21.62 -12.85 -18.40
N ARG A 486 -20.28 -12.79 -18.49
CA ARG A 486 -19.36 -13.70 -17.79
C ARG A 486 -19.52 -13.62 -16.27
N GLN A 487 -19.63 -12.42 -15.71
CA GLN A 487 -19.88 -12.21 -14.28
C GLN A 487 -21.22 -12.81 -13.83
N LYS A 488 -22.30 -12.62 -14.60
CA LYS A 488 -23.60 -13.25 -14.32
C LYS A 488 -23.51 -14.78 -14.35
N GLN A 489 -22.75 -15.35 -15.29
CA GLN A 489 -22.55 -16.80 -15.37
C GLN A 489 -21.71 -17.32 -14.19
N LEU A 490 -20.65 -16.61 -13.81
CA LEU A 490 -19.81 -16.94 -12.65
C LEU A 490 -20.65 -16.92 -11.37
N TYR A 491 -21.43 -15.85 -11.16
CA TYR A 491 -22.33 -15.73 -10.02
C TYR A 491 -23.34 -16.89 -9.96
N ARG A 492 -23.98 -17.25 -11.07
CA ARG A 492 -24.87 -18.43 -11.13
C ARG A 492 -24.16 -19.72 -10.75
N ARG A 493 -22.92 -19.92 -11.22
CA ARG A 493 -22.12 -21.11 -10.85
C ARG A 493 -21.77 -21.13 -9.37
N MET A 494 -21.43 -19.98 -8.77
CA MET A 494 -21.16 -19.88 -7.34
C MET A 494 -22.42 -20.17 -6.52
N CYS A 495 -23.58 -19.58 -6.85
CA CYS A 495 -24.84 -19.85 -6.16
C CYS A 495 -25.27 -21.32 -6.27
N ASN A 496 -25.09 -21.93 -7.45
CA ASN A 496 -25.41 -23.35 -7.66
C ASN A 496 -24.44 -24.29 -6.91
N ALA A 497 -23.17 -23.90 -6.72
CA ALA A 497 -22.20 -24.66 -5.93
C ALA A 497 -22.45 -24.57 -4.42
N SER A 498 -23.08 -23.49 -3.94
CA SER A 498 -23.43 -23.28 -2.53
C SER A 498 -24.76 -23.91 -2.10
N GLY A 499 -25.46 -24.66 -2.97
CA GLY A 499 -26.75 -25.29 -2.63
C GLY A 499 -27.90 -24.32 -2.39
N VAL A 500 -27.75 -23.03 -2.72
CA VAL A 500 -28.83 -22.03 -2.58
C VAL A 500 -29.50 -21.85 -3.94
N LEU A 501 -30.53 -22.65 -4.20
CA LEU A 501 -31.45 -22.39 -5.30
C LEU A 501 -32.23 -21.09 -5.00
N PRO A 502 -32.29 -20.12 -5.92
CA PRO A 502 -33.25 -19.04 -5.80
C PRO A 502 -34.65 -19.63 -6.06
N GLU A 503 -35.55 -19.47 -5.09
CA GLU A 503 -36.95 -19.83 -5.22
C GLU A 503 -37.51 -19.29 -6.54
N SER A 504 -37.91 -20.21 -7.41
CA SER A 504 -38.73 -19.88 -8.55
C SER A 504 -40.03 -19.29 -8.03
N LYS A 505 -40.23 -17.98 -8.23
CA LYS A 505 -41.55 -17.37 -8.07
C LYS A 505 -42.52 -18.15 -8.96
N GLY A 506 -43.41 -18.90 -8.30
CA GLY A 506 -44.49 -19.61 -8.93
C GLY A 506 -45.34 -18.64 -9.75
N LYS A 507 -45.71 -19.07 -10.96
CA LYS A 507 -46.87 -18.52 -11.65
C LYS A 507 -48.09 -18.79 -10.77
N GLY A 508 -48.70 -17.71 -10.29
CA GLY A 508 -50.05 -17.63 -9.74
C GLY A 508 -50.69 -16.40 -10.33
#